data_AF-A0A833API9-F1
#
_entry.id   AF-A0A833API9-F1
#
_cell.length_a   1.000
_cell.length_b   1.000
_cell.length_c   1.000
_cell.angle_alpha   90.00
_cell.angle_beta   90.00
_cell.angle_gamma   90.00
#
_symmetry.space_group_name_H-M   'P 1'
#
loop_
_entity.id
_entity.type
_entity.pdbx_description
1 polymer ?
#
loop_
_entity_poly.entity_id
_entity_poly.type
_entity_poly.pdbx_seq_one_letter_code
_entity_poly.pdbx_strand_id
1 'polypeptide(L)'
;MKNWILSIVFMLSLVSGIKGQHVSPWQTVRGESFVVLYQQMDSLNAQSIHQILSEDFYSINFEIGAELNQPIQVFIAPTESGFKRMLGDSFPHWGEAVAIPVNQQIIVKSPRWHRPSQHM
;
A
#
# COMPACT_ATOMS: atom_id res chain seq x y z
N MET A 1 30.47 30.07 -44.69
CA MET A 1 30.78 28.93 -43.81
C MET A 1 30.98 29.43 -42.40
N LYS A 2 30.48 28.66 -41.42
CA LYS A 2 30.92 28.62 -40.02
C LYS A 2 30.41 29.72 -39.05
N ASN A 3 29.57 29.23 -38.11
CA ASN A 3 29.62 29.49 -36.66
C ASN A 3 28.57 30.42 -36.02
N TRP A 4 27.26 30.13 -36.13
CA TRP A 4 26.25 30.77 -35.26
C TRP A 4 25.26 29.81 -34.58
N ILE A 5 25.46 28.48 -34.66
CA ILE A 5 24.54 27.47 -34.08
C ILE A 5 24.96 27.02 -32.66
N LEU A 6 26.02 27.60 -32.08
CA LEU A 6 26.61 27.07 -30.83
C LEU A 6 25.93 27.52 -29.52
N SER A 7 24.94 28.41 -29.53
CA SER A 7 24.41 28.99 -28.27
C SER A 7 23.08 28.41 -27.77
N ILE A 8 22.37 27.59 -28.56
CA ILE A 8 21.03 27.07 -28.15
C ILE A 8 21.11 25.73 -27.40
N VAL A 9 22.25 25.05 -27.42
CA VAL A 9 22.38 23.70 -26.81
C VAL A 9 22.61 23.76 -25.29
N PHE A 10 22.87 24.93 -24.70
CA PHE A 10 23.19 25.05 -23.26
C PHE A 10 21.97 25.27 -22.34
N MET A 11 20.76 25.38 -22.90
CA MET A 11 19.52 25.70 -22.16
C MET A 11 18.56 24.49 -22.04
N LEU A 12 19.09 23.26 -22.09
CA LEU A 12 18.28 22.03 -22.07
C LEU A 12 18.73 20.99 -21.04
N SER A 13 19.62 21.35 -20.12
CA SER A 13 20.22 20.42 -19.14
C SER A 13 19.72 20.60 -17.69
N LEU A 14 18.74 21.47 -17.43
CA LEU A 14 18.24 21.74 -16.07
C LEU A 14 16.91 21.05 -15.71
N VAL A 15 16.42 20.08 -16.50
CA VAL A 15 15.13 19.38 -16.24
C VAL A 15 15.33 17.93 -15.77
N SER A 16 16.52 17.52 -15.37
CA SER A 16 16.79 16.12 -14.97
C SER A 16 16.92 15.94 -13.46
N GLY A 17 16.03 16.57 -12.68
CA GLY A 17 16.15 16.60 -11.22
C GLY A 17 14.86 16.44 -10.43
N ILE A 18 13.75 16.03 -11.05
CA ILE A 18 12.61 15.57 -10.25
C ILE A 18 12.97 14.16 -9.79
N LYS A 19 13.60 14.05 -8.61
CA LYS A 19 13.68 12.79 -7.86
C LYS A 19 12.24 12.36 -7.58
N GLY A 20 11.64 11.62 -8.50
CA GLY A 20 10.37 10.96 -8.27
C GLY A 20 10.52 10.13 -7.00
N GLN A 21 9.70 10.42 -5.99
CA GLN A 21 9.65 9.57 -4.80
C GLN A 21 9.48 8.13 -5.27
N HIS A 22 10.47 7.28 -5.01
CA HIS A 22 10.45 5.89 -5.44
C HIS A 22 9.40 5.17 -4.58
N VAL A 23 8.13 5.24 -4.98
CA VAL A 23 7.06 4.49 -4.33
C VAL A 23 7.32 3.03 -4.65
N SER A 24 7.71 2.25 -3.64
CA SER A 24 7.90 0.80 -3.81
C SER A 24 6.60 0.21 -4.37
N PRO A 25 6.67 -0.59 -5.45
CA PRO A 25 5.49 -1.13 -6.10
C PRO A 25 4.72 -2.03 -5.15
N TRP A 26 3.40 -1.99 -5.25
CA TRP A 26 2.52 -2.89 -4.53
C TRP A 26 2.68 -4.32 -5.04
N GLN A 27 2.65 -5.26 -4.11
CA GLN A 27 2.63 -6.70 -4.32
C GLN A 27 1.37 -7.28 -3.67
N THR A 28 1.04 -8.52 -4.03
CA THR A 28 -0.17 -9.17 -3.54
C THR A 28 0.06 -10.61 -3.11
N VAL A 29 -0.46 -10.99 -1.94
CA VAL A 29 -0.73 -12.39 -1.59
C VAL A 29 -2.22 -12.63 -1.83
N ARG A 30 -2.58 -13.63 -2.65
CA ARG A 30 -3.96 -13.89 -3.05
C ARG A 30 -4.44 -15.22 -2.49
N GLY A 31 -5.62 -15.23 -1.91
CA GLY A 31 -6.42 -16.43 -1.65
C GLY A 31 -7.85 -16.25 -2.15
N GLU A 32 -8.71 -17.18 -1.78
CA GLU A 32 -10.12 -17.18 -2.20
C GLU A 32 -10.91 -16.04 -1.56
N SER A 33 -10.83 -15.89 -0.23
CA SER A 33 -11.62 -14.90 0.51
C SER A 33 -10.90 -13.57 0.74
N PHE A 34 -9.57 -13.54 0.64
CA PHE A 34 -8.76 -12.34 0.94
C PHE A 34 -7.65 -12.13 -0.07
N VAL A 35 -7.39 -10.85 -0.37
CA VAL A 35 -6.23 -10.38 -1.14
C VAL A 35 -5.48 -9.37 -0.29
N VAL A 36 -4.24 -9.69 0.10
CA VAL A 36 -3.39 -8.79 0.88
C VAL A 36 -2.47 -8.00 -0.05
N LEU A 37 -2.62 -6.68 -0.07
CA LEU A 37 -1.78 -5.74 -0.80
C LEU A 37 -0.72 -5.13 0.12
N TYR A 38 0.55 -5.24 -0.27
CA TYR A 38 1.68 -4.86 0.58
C TYR A 38 2.87 -4.33 -0.25
N GLN A 39 3.86 -3.72 0.40
CA GLN A 39 5.16 -3.39 -0.22
C GLN A 39 6.21 -4.42 0.17
N GLN A 40 7.25 -4.63 -0.64
CA GLN A 40 8.25 -5.70 -0.47
C GLN A 40 8.75 -5.92 0.98
N MET A 41 8.95 -4.85 1.76
CA MET A 41 9.43 -4.95 3.16
C MET A 41 8.42 -5.58 4.13
N ASP A 42 7.14 -5.66 3.75
CA ASP A 42 6.05 -6.23 4.53
C ASP A 42 5.68 -7.65 4.10
N SER A 43 6.48 -8.29 3.25
CA SER A 43 6.16 -9.61 2.67
C SER A 43 5.82 -10.68 3.71
N LEU A 44 6.64 -10.78 4.77
CA LEU A 44 6.41 -11.75 5.84
C LEU A 44 5.12 -11.45 6.62
N ASN A 45 4.84 -10.17 6.89
CA ASN A 45 3.61 -9.75 7.55
C ASN A 45 2.39 -10.02 6.66
N ALA A 46 2.51 -9.78 5.35
CA ALA A 46 1.43 -10.03 4.39
C ALA A 46 1.08 -11.52 4.29
N GLN A 47 2.09 -12.39 4.27
CA GLN A 47 1.89 -13.85 4.31
C GLN A 47 1.23 -14.28 5.61
N SER A 48 1.70 -13.78 6.76
CA SER A 48 1.12 -14.11 8.06
C SER A 48 -0.34 -13.64 8.18
N ILE A 49 -0.64 -12.41 7.77
CA ILE A 49 -2.02 -11.88 7.75
C ILE A 49 -2.91 -12.73 6.85
N HIS A 50 -2.44 -13.06 5.64
CA HIS A 50 -3.19 -13.88 4.70
C HIS A 50 -3.51 -15.26 5.27
N GLN A 51 -2.54 -15.91 5.92
CA GLN A 51 -2.72 -17.20 6.58
C GLN A 51 -3.77 -17.11 7.69
N ILE A 52 -3.61 -16.19 8.65
CA ILE A 52 -4.53 -16.02 9.79
C ILE A 52 -5.96 -15.80 9.29
N LEU A 53 -6.14 -14.88 8.35
CA LEU A 53 -7.47 -14.58 7.81
C LEU A 53 -8.09 -15.77 7.08
N SER A 54 -7.28 -16.57 6.37
CA SER A 54 -7.77 -17.74 5.65
C SER A 54 -8.18 -18.87 6.59
N GLU A 55 -7.44 -19.06 7.70
CA GLU A 55 -7.75 -20.07 8.72
C GLU A 55 -9.01 -19.69 9.51
N ASP A 56 -9.12 -18.43 9.94
CA ASP A 56 -10.23 -17.96 10.78
C ASP A 56 -11.53 -17.73 9.98
N PHE A 57 -11.44 -17.44 8.68
CA PHE A 57 -12.64 -17.14 7.90
C PHE A 57 -13.61 -18.31 7.78
N TYR A 58 -13.10 -19.55 7.74
CA TYR A 58 -13.99 -20.71 7.63
C TYR A 58 -14.90 -20.84 8.85
N SER A 59 -14.36 -20.66 10.06
CA SER A 59 -15.16 -20.71 11.29
C SER A 59 -16.15 -19.54 11.37
N ILE A 60 -15.69 -18.33 11.07
CA ILE A 60 -16.53 -17.11 11.06
C ILE A 60 -17.67 -17.25 10.05
N ASN A 61 -17.37 -17.69 8.82
CA ASN A 61 -18.39 -17.87 7.78
C ASN A 61 -19.43 -18.93 8.18
N PHE A 62 -18.99 -20.03 8.78
CA PHE A 62 -19.88 -21.08 9.25
C PHE A 62 -20.83 -20.59 10.36
N GLU A 63 -20.34 -19.80 11.30
CA GLU A 63 -21.15 -19.29 12.42
C GLU A 63 -22.15 -18.21 11.99
N ILE A 64 -21.75 -17.32 11.07
CA ILE A 64 -22.54 -16.14 10.68
C ILE A 64 -23.42 -16.44 9.46
N GLY A 65 -23.07 -17.45 8.66
CA GLY A 65 -23.76 -17.79 7.41
C GLY A 65 -23.62 -16.72 6.32
N ALA A 66 -22.52 -15.95 6.35
CA ALA A 66 -22.33 -14.78 5.50
C ALA A 66 -21.37 -15.07 4.35
N GLU A 67 -21.90 -15.17 3.13
CA GLU A 67 -21.08 -15.38 1.93
C GLU A 67 -20.42 -14.09 1.43
N LEU A 68 -19.15 -14.19 1.05
CA LEU A 68 -18.44 -13.12 0.37
C LEU A 68 -18.68 -13.22 -1.15
N ASN A 69 -19.31 -12.21 -1.73
CA ASN A 69 -19.50 -12.14 -3.18
C ASN A 69 -18.20 -11.85 -3.95
N GLN A 70 -17.19 -11.31 -3.28
CA GLN A 70 -15.85 -11.08 -3.82
C GLN A 70 -14.82 -11.02 -2.67
N PRO A 71 -13.53 -11.23 -2.95
CA PRO A 71 -12.50 -11.26 -1.91
C PRO A 71 -12.34 -9.89 -1.22
N ILE A 72 -12.14 -9.91 0.10
CA ILE A 72 -11.82 -8.71 0.88
C ILE A 72 -10.39 -8.28 0.57
N GLN A 73 -10.20 -7.00 0.30
CA GLN A 73 -8.88 -6.41 0.06
C GLN A 73 -8.28 -5.91 1.37
N VAL A 74 -7.08 -6.38 1.71
CA VAL A 74 -6.36 -5.98 2.92
C VAL A 74 -5.13 -5.17 2.52
N PHE A 75 -5.09 -3.89 2.85
CA PHE A 75 -3.97 -3.01 2.57
C PHE A 75 -3.05 -2.88 3.78
N ILE A 76 -1.78 -3.21 3.63
CA ILE A 76 -0.74 -2.90 4.61
C ILE A 76 -0.16 -1.53 4.28
N ALA A 77 -0.58 -0.50 5.01
CA ALA A 77 -0.14 0.85 4.79
C ALA A 77 1.29 1.04 5.34
N PRO A 78 2.26 1.34 4.46
CA PRO A 78 3.68 1.34 4.81
C PRO A 78 4.11 2.55 5.65
N THR A 79 3.35 3.65 5.56
CA THR A 79 3.67 4.94 6.17
C THR A 79 2.39 5.62 6.64
N GLU A 80 2.53 6.54 7.59
CA GLU A 80 1.43 7.39 8.06
C GLU A 80 0.79 8.20 6.94
N SER A 81 1.60 8.77 6.06
CA SER A 81 1.11 9.52 4.90
C SER A 81 0.33 8.65 3.92
N GLY A 82 0.70 7.38 3.75
CA GLY A 82 -0.02 6.41 2.93
C GLY A 82 -1.38 6.06 3.53
N PHE A 83 -1.42 5.78 4.82
CA PHE A 83 -2.64 5.45 5.55
C PHE A 83 -3.62 6.62 5.60
N LYS A 84 -3.15 7.84 5.91
CA LYS A 84 -3.98 9.05 5.87
C LYS A 84 -4.53 9.31 4.47
N ARG A 85 -3.76 9.04 3.42
CA ARG A 85 -4.26 9.15 2.04
C ARG A 85 -5.38 8.16 1.74
N MET A 86 -5.35 6.97 2.34
CA MET A 86 -6.38 5.95 2.15
C MET A 86 -7.64 6.24 2.99
N LEU A 87 -7.49 6.81 4.20
CA LEU A 87 -8.59 6.99 5.15
C LEU A 87 -9.11 8.42 5.30
N GLY A 88 -8.37 9.39 4.78
CA GLY A 88 -8.57 10.81 5.06
C GLY A 88 -8.11 11.22 6.47
N ASP A 89 -8.33 12.48 6.80
CA ASP A 89 -7.92 13.07 8.09
C ASP A 89 -8.92 12.81 9.23
N SER A 90 -10.07 12.20 8.93
CA SER A 90 -11.12 11.91 9.92
C SER A 90 -10.82 10.68 10.78
N PHE A 91 -9.87 9.84 10.37
CA PHE A 91 -9.52 8.64 11.13
C PHE A 91 -8.55 8.99 12.27
N PRO A 92 -8.79 8.53 13.51
CA PRO A 92 -7.93 8.87 14.63
C PRO A 92 -6.50 8.36 14.44
N HIS A 93 -5.51 9.19 14.74
CA HIS A 93 -4.09 8.85 14.60
C HIS A 93 -3.66 7.63 15.43
N TRP A 94 -4.36 7.35 16.55
CA TRP A 94 -4.10 6.20 17.42
C TRP A 94 -4.69 4.89 16.91
N GLY A 95 -5.56 4.90 15.89
CA GLY A 95 -6.15 3.67 15.35
C GLY A 95 -5.14 2.87 14.52
N GLU A 96 -5.06 1.56 14.72
CA GLU A 96 -4.07 0.70 14.06
C GLU A 96 -4.58 0.01 12.79
N ALA A 97 -5.89 -0.15 12.69
CA ALA A 97 -6.55 -0.76 11.55
C ALA A 97 -7.99 -0.25 11.44
N VAL A 98 -8.57 -0.38 10.25
CA VAL A 98 -9.99 -0.14 10.02
C VAL A 98 -10.53 -1.07 8.96
N ALA A 99 -11.71 -1.61 9.21
CA ALA A 99 -12.51 -2.28 8.18
C ALA A 99 -13.51 -1.27 7.60
N ILE A 100 -13.61 -1.23 6.27
CA ILE A 100 -14.54 -0.41 5.49
C ILE A 100 -15.44 -1.37 4.71
N PRO A 101 -16.56 -1.86 5.31
CA PRO A 101 -17.37 -2.93 4.73
C PRO A 101 -17.96 -2.58 3.36
N VAL A 102 -18.37 -1.31 3.18
CA VAL A 102 -18.95 -0.82 1.91
C VAL A 102 -18.00 -0.95 0.73
N ASN A 103 -16.69 -0.96 0.98
CA ASN A 103 -15.66 -1.16 -0.04
C ASN A 103 -15.05 -2.56 -0.01
N GLN A 104 -15.43 -3.38 0.98
CA GLN A 104 -14.78 -4.66 1.32
C GLN A 104 -13.27 -4.52 1.45
N GLN A 105 -12.88 -3.51 2.23
CA GLN A 105 -11.49 -3.19 2.48
C GLN A 105 -11.17 -3.29 3.96
N ILE A 106 -9.97 -3.75 4.25
CA ILE A 106 -9.34 -3.62 5.56
C ILE A 106 -8.05 -2.87 5.30
N ILE A 107 -7.78 -1.82 6.07
CA ILE A 107 -6.55 -1.04 5.96
C ILE A 107 -5.86 -1.12 7.32
N VAL A 108 -4.62 -1.60 7.33
CA VAL A 108 -3.84 -1.88 8.54
C VAL A 108 -2.53 -1.10 8.47
N LYS A 109 -2.10 -0.51 9.58
CA LYS A 109 -0.76 0.07 9.67
C LYS A 109 0.29 -1.03 9.58
N SER A 110 1.34 -0.79 8.81
CA SER A 110 2.49 -1.69 8.81
C SER A 110 3.22 -1.67 10.17
N PRO A 111 3.74 -2.79 10.69
CA PRO A 111 4.59 -2.79 11.88
C PRO A 111 5.86 -1.93 11.78
N ARG A 112 6.30 -1.59 10.56
CA ARG A 112 7.42 -0.65 10.34
C ARG A 112 6.97 0.82 10.28
N TRP A 113 5.73 1.13 10.66
CA TRP A 113 5.13 2.46 10.65
C TRP A 113 6.03 3.59 11.16
N HIS A 114 6.78 3.32 12.24
CA HIS A 114 7.66 4.29 12.89
C HIS A 114 9.09 4.30 12.37
N ARG A 115 9.45 3.40 11.46
CA ARG A 115 10.76 3.44 10.83
C ARG A 115 10.74 4.61 9.83
N PRO A 116 11.71 5.53 9.88
CA PRO A 116 11.85 6.52 8.82
C PRO A 116 11.82 5.80 7.49
N SER A 117 11.09 6.31 6.49
CA SER A 117 11.18 5.81 5.13
C SER A 117 12.65 5.88 4.74
N GLN A 118 13.37 4.75 4.84
CA GLN A 118 14.77 4.71 4.47
C GLN A 118 14.76 4.94 2.97
N HIS A 119 15.19 6.14 2.58
CA HIS A 119 15.55 6.45 1.22
C HIS A 119 16.72 5.51 0.87
N MET A 120 16.40 4.32 0.36
CA MET A 120 17.33 3.43 -0.33
C MET A 120 17.08 3.56 -1.83
#